data_AF-A0A556QT91-F1
#
_entry.id   AF-A0A556QT91-F1
#
_cell.length_a   1.000
_cell.length_b   1.000
_cell.length_c   1.000
_cell.angle_alpha   90.00
_cell.angle_beta   90.00
_cell.angle_gamma   90.00
#
_symmetry.space_group_name_H-M   'P 1'
#
loop_
_entity.id
_entity.type
_entity.pdbx_description
1 polymer ?
#
loop_
_entity_poly.entity_id
_entity_poly.type
_entity_poly.pdbx_seq_one_letter_code
_entity_poly.pdbx_strand_id
1 'polypeptide(L)'
;MENIDCRDLEEIGFGLPQIRQIYSKGTNTADTVQTSIDHFSFALQNKSGTLNKYKNKLGTFMSVLQKGGAWVEHDYMSPQEIALKKLAKQRKDRLERLKNLEEDFFSNAFELWSSGLTEAEKNGIIPDHVKKALFAKDIQKIIALKSYFKEHFWKSNMPDELKKIKEEMNTL
;
A
#
# COMPACT_ATOMS: atom_id res chain seq x y z
N MET A 1 -32.12 24.46 1.94
CA MET A 1 -31.32 23.85 0.86
C MET A 1 -30.50 22.77 1.54
N GLU A 2 -30.66 21.53 1.12
CA GLU A 2 -29.82 20.42 1.57
C GLU A 2 -28.34 20.77 1.34
N ASN A 3 -27.48 20.36 2.28
CA ASN A 3 -26.07 20.75 2.33
C ASN A 3 -25.26 19.96 1.30
N ILE A 4 -25.33 20.36 0.04
CA ILE A 4 -24.45 19.84 -1.03
C ILE A 4 -23.09 20.50 -0.91
N ASP A 5 -22.04 19.68 -0.84
CA ASP A 5 -20.66 20.11 -0.94
C ASP A 5 -20.19 20.05 -2.39
N CYS A 6 -19.81 21.19 -2.94
CA CYS A 6 -19.36 21.33 -4.33
C CYS A 6 -17.91 21.81 -4.47
N ARG A 7 -17.16 21.90 -3.36
CA ARG A 7 -15.80 22.49 -3.35
C ARG A 7 -14.86 21.85 -4.36
N ASP A 8 -14.96 20.53 -4.51
CA ASP A 8 -14.11 19.75 -5.41
C ASP A 8 -14.37 20.03 -6.91
N LEU A 9 -15.45 20.72 -7.25
CA LEU A 9 -15.83 21.06 -8.64
C LEU A 9 -15.81 22.58 -8.91
N GLU A 10 -15.35 23.40 -7.96
CA GLU A 10 -15.27 24.86 -8.15
C GLU A 10 -14.34 25.24 -9.30
N GLU A 11 -13.24 24.50 -9.50
CA GLU A 11 -12.26 24.74 -10.58
C GLU A 11 -12.86 24.62 -11.98
N ILE A 12 -13.93 23.83 -12.14
CA ILE A 12 -14.64 23.68 -13.41
C ILE A 12 -15.87 24.61 -13.52
N GLY A 13 -16.07 25.49 -12.53
CA GLY A 13 -17.17 26.45 -12.49
C GLY A 13 -18.50 25.88 -12.00
N PHE A 14 -18.49 24.74 -11.29
CA PHE A 14 -19.69 24.18 -10.66
C PHE A 14 -19.88 24.78 -9.25
N GLY A 15 -21.08 25.28 -8.96
CA GLY A 15 -21.42 25.83 -7.64
C GLY A 15 -22.91 26.07 -7.45
N LEU A 16 -23.26 26.99 -6.54
CA LEU A 16 -24.65 27.31 -6.20
C LEU A 16 -25.57 27.62 -7.39
N PRO A 17 -25.16 28.38 -8.43
CA PRO A 17 -26.02 28.61 -9.59
C PRO A 17 -26.41 27.31 -10.32
N GLN A 18 -25.46 26.39 -10.48
CA GLN A 18 -25.67 25.09 -11.11
C GLN A 18 -26.60 24.21 -10.26
N ILE A 19 -26.38 24.17 -8.94
CA ILE A 19 -27.24 23.45 -8.00
C ILE A 19 -28.69 23.94 -8.10
N ARG A 20 -28.91 25.26 -8.16
CA ARG A 20 -30.26 25.84 -8.35
C ARG A 20 -30.88 25.42 -9.69
N GLN A 21 -30.10 25.36 -10.76
CA GLN A 21 -30.60 24.91 -12.07
C GLN A 21 -30.99 23.43 -12.08
N ILE A 22 -30.29 22.59 -11.32
CA ILE A 22 -30.63 21.17 -11.20
C ILE A 22 -31.95 21.00 -10.44
N TYR A 23 -32.08 21.65 -9.27
CA TYR A 23 -33.29 21.53 -8.47
C TYR A 23 -34.53 22.18 -9.07
N SER A 24 -34.37 23.24 -9.88
CA SER A 24 -35.52 23.84 -10.56
C SER A 24 -36.21 22.89 -11.54
N LYS A 25 -35.55 21.81 -11.95
CA LYS A 25 -36.15 20.73 -12.76
C LYS A 25 -36.96 19.73 -11.94
N GLY A 26 -36.74 19.64 -10.63
CA GLY A 26 -37.43 18.69 -9.75
C GLY A 26 -37.09 17.21 -10.04
N THR A 27 -35.99 16.95 -10.75
CA THR A 27 -35.62 15.60 -11.24
C THR A 27 -34.59 14.87 -10.37
N ASN A 28 -34.04 15.51 -9.33
CA ASN A 28 -32.99 14.93 -8.49
C ASN A 28 -33.21 15.22 -7.00
N THR A 29 -32.64 14.36 -6.17
CA THR A 29 -32.50 14.54 -4.72
C THR A 29 -31.10 15.05 -4.38
N ALA A 30 -30.88 15.58 -3.17
CA ALA A 30 -29.52 15.92 -2.72
C ALA A 30 -28.57 14.74 -2.73
N ASP A 31 -29.05 13.56 -2.35
CA ASP A 31 -28.24 12.35 -2.32
C ASP A 31 -27.70 11.99 -3.72
N THR A 32 -28.56 12.04 -4.76
CA THR A 32 -28.15 11.83 -6.15
C THR A 32 -27.14 12.88 -6.61
N VAL A 33 -27.36 14.15 -6.26
CA VAL A 33 -26.47 15.24 -6.66
C VAL A 33 -25.12 15.11 -5.96
N GLN A 34 -25.09 14.84 -4.66
CA GLN A 34 -23.84 14.68 -3.90
C GLN A 34 -23.06 13.46 -4.39
N THR A 35 -23.72 12.31 -4.55
CA THR A 35 -23.09 11.10 -5.13
C THR A 35 -22.50 11.41 -6.50
N SER A 36 -23.23 12.11 -7.36
CA SER A 36 -22.72 12.47 -8.69
C SER A 36 -21.52 13.41 -8.62
N ILE A 37 -21.51 14.36 -7.68
CA ILE A 37 -20.37 15.25 -7.43
C ILE A 37 -19.16 14.45 -7.00
N ASP A 38 -19.31 13.54 -6.05
CA ASP A 38 -18.22 12.71 -5.52
C ASP A 38 -17.62 11.81 -6.60
N HIS A 39 -18.45 11.15 -7.41
CA HIS A 39 -17.99 10.34 -8.53
C HIS A 39 -17.33 11.18 -9.63
N PHE A 40 -17.87 12.36 -9.94
CA PHE A 40 -17.32 13.23 -10.97
C PHE A 40 -15.97 13.84 -10.54
N SER A 41 -15.85 14.27 -9.28
CA SER A 41 -14.60 14.79 -8.72
C SER A 41 -13.52 13.72 -8.68
N PHE A 42 -13.88 12.48 -8.29
CA PHE A 42 -12.99 11.33 -8.36
C PHE A 42 -12.45 11.11 -9.78
N ALA A 43 -13.31 11.13 -10.81
CA ALA A 43 -12.87 10.97 -12.19
C ALA A 43 -11.97 12.12 -12.67
N LEU A 44 -12.24 13.35 -12.24
CA LEU A 44 -11.40 14.52 -12.56
C LEU A 44 -9.99 14.36 -11.99
N GLN A 45 -9.89 14.01 -10.71
CA GLN A 45 -8.61 13.89 -10.00
C GLN A 45 -7.78 12.71 -10.51
N ASN A 46 -8.41 11.58 -10.80
CA ASN A 46 -7.73 10.37 -11.26
C ASN A 46 -7.49 10.34 -12.78
N LYS A 47 -7.81 11.43 -13.50
CA LYS A 47 -7.72 11.55 -14.96
C LYS A 47 -8.38 10.36 -15.68
N SER A 48 -9.53 9.92 -15.15
CA SER A 48 -10.28 8.80 -15.70
C SER A 48 -10.50 8.98 -17.20
N GLY A 49 -10.29 7.91 -17.97
CA GLY A 49 -10.53 7.90 -19.41
C GLY A 49 -11.96 8.30 -19.77
N THR A 50 -12.92 8.11 -18.86
CA THR A 50 -14.33 8.48 -19.03
C THR A 50 -14.51 9.98 -19.27
N LEU A 51 -13.70 10.84 -18.62
CA LEU A 51 -13.80 12.30 -18.76
C LEU A 51 -12.98 12.88 -19.90
N ASN A 52 -11.92 12.19 -20.34
CA ASN A 52 -11.02 12.70 -21.37
C ASN A 52 -11.70 12.88 -22.74
N LYS A 53 -12.80 12.15 -22.99
CA LYS A 53 -13.59 12.28 -24.21
C LYS A 53 -14.45 13.55 -24.27
N TYR A 54 -14.64 14.26 -23.14
CA TYR A 54 -15.51 15.43 -23.05
C TYR A 54 -14.71 16.73 -23.02
N LYS A 55 -14.86 17.55 -24.05
CA LYS A 55 -14.25 18.89 -24.13
C LYS A 55 -14.83 19.86 -23.10
N ASN A 56 -16.15 19.80 -22.85
CA ASN A 56 -16.84 20.64 -21.87
C ASN A 56 -17.37 19.78 -20.72
N LYS A 57 -16.51 19.54 -19.72
CA LYS A 57 -16.79 18.67 -18.57
C LYS A 57 -17.98 19.17 -17.74
N LEU A 58 -18.02 20.47 -17.42
CA LEU A 58 -19.14 21.07 -16.69
C LEU A 58 -20.46 20.91 -17.44
N GLY A 59 -20.47 21.23 -18.75
CA GLY A 59 -21.66 21.11 -19.58
C GLY A 59 -22.18 19.68 -19.66
N THR A 60 -21.27 18.70 -19.79
CA THR A 60 -21.62 17.28 -19.76
C THR A 60 -22.21 16.88 -18.41
N PHE A 61 -21.58 17.26 -17.30
CA PHE A 61 -22.07 16.97 -15.95
C PHE A 61 -23.46 17.54 -15.70
N MET A 62 -23.65 18.83 -16.02
CA MET A 62 -24.95 19.49 -15.93
C MET A 62 -26.02 18.83 -16.78
N SER A 63 -25.67 18.36 -17.98
CA SER A 63 -26.62 17.71 -18.89
C SER A 63 -27.14 16.37 -18.35
N VAL A 64 -26.31 15.63 -17.60
CA VAL A 64 -26.71 14.38 -16.96
C VAL A 64 -27.66 14.67 -15.81
N LEU A 65 -27.25 15.56 -14.89
CA LEU A 65 -28.02 15.90 -13.71
C LEU A 65 -29.36 16.57 -14.08
N GLN A 66 -29.39 17.54 -14.99
CA GLN A 66 -30.66 18.19 -15.35
C GLN A 66 -31.72 17.22 -15.94
N LYS A 67 -31.29 16.09 -16.53
CA LYS A 67 -32.18 15.04 -17.04
C LYS A 67 -32.65 14.05 -15.97
N GLY A 68 -32.22 14.20 -14.72
CA GLY A 68 -32.51 13.26 -13.62
C GLY A 68 -31.59 12.05 -13.60
N GLY A 69 -30.51 12.04 -14.39
CA GLY A 69 -29.50 10.99 -14.33
C GLY A 69 -28.51 11.22 -13.19
N ALA A 70 -27.85 10.14 -12.76
CA ALA A 70 -26.71 10.20 -11.85
C ALA A 70 -25.40 10.02 -12.64
N TRP A 71 -24.36 10.74 -12.24
CA TRP A 71 -23.01 10.43 -12.71
C TRP A 71 -22.40 9.35 -11.83
N VAL A 72 -22.02 8.21 -12.43
CA VAL A 72 -21.49 7.06 -11.70
C VAL A 72 -20.22 6.57 -12.39
N GLU A 73 -19.13 6.56 -11.63
CA GLU A 73 -17.87 5.92 -12.00
C GLU A 73 -17.78 4.54 -11.36
N HIS A 74 -17.56 3.52 -12.19
CA HIS A 74 -17.48 2.11 -11.77
C HIS A 74 -16.31 1.79 -10.84
N ASP A 75 -15.23 2.56 -10.93
CA ASP A 75 -13.99 2.44 -10.17
C ASP A 75 -13.88 3.48 -9.05
N TYR A 76 -15.00 4.16 -8.75
CA TYR A 76 -15.06 5.14 -7.68
C TYR A 76 -14.60 4.54 -6.35
N MET A 77 -13.79 5.34 -5.65
CA MET A 77 -13.40 5.10 -4.28
C MET A 77 -13.77 6.33 -3.46
N SER A 78 -14.49 6.11 -2.35
CA SER A 78 -14.79 7.17 -1.39
C SER A 78 -13.52 7.73 -0.75
N PRO A 79 -13.54 8.97 -0.22
CA PRO A 79 -12.40 9.54 0.51
C PRO A 79 -11.92 8.63 1.66
N GLN A 80 -12.86 7.93 2.30
CA GLN A 80 -12.58 6.98 3.38
C GLN A 80 -11.82 5.75 2.86
N GLU A 81 -12.26 5.17 1.75
CA GLU A 81 -11.56 4.04 1.12
C GLU A 81 -10.17 4.42 0.61
N ILE A 82 -10.01 5.61 0.02
CA ILE A 82 -8.71 6.13 -0.40
C ILE A 82 -7.78 6.29 0.81
N ALA A 83 -8.28 6.86 1.91
CA ALA A 83 -7.51 7.02 3.15
C ALA A 83 -7.10 5.66 3.75
N LEU A 84 -8.02 4.70 3.82
CA LEU A 84 -7.74 3.34 4.31
C LEU A 84 -6.73 2.61 3.43
N LYS A 85 -6.85 2.72 2.10
CA LYS A 85 -5.89 2.12 1.15
C LYS A 85 -4.50 2.73 1.31
N LYS A 86 -4.41 4.05 1.50
CA LYS A 86 -3.14 4.74 1.80
C LYS A 86 -2.53 4.26 3.12
N LEU A 87 -3.33 4.15 4.17
CA LEU A 87 -2.88 3.64 5.47
C LEU A 87 -2.39 2.20 5.38
N ALA A 88 -3.13 1.33 4.69
CA ALA A 88 -2.75 -0.07 4.48
C ALA A 88 -1.43 -0.17 3.72
N LYS A 89 -1.24 0.64 2.66
CA LYS A 89 0.02 0.72 1.93
C LYS A 89 1.17 1.17 2.84
N GLN A 90 1.00 2.23 3.61
CA GLN A 90 2.03 2.72 4.54
C GLN A 90 2.43 1.66 5.58
N ARG A 91 1.46 0.90 6.10
CA ARG A 91 1.74 -0.22 7.01
C ARG A 91 2.52 -1.33 6.33
N LYS A 92 2.14 -1.71 5.10
CA LYS A 92 2.87 -2.71 4.30
C LYS A 92 4.30 -2.26 4.00
N ASP A 93 4.49 -1.04 3.54
CA ASP A 93 5.81 -0.48 3.21
C ASP A 93 6.69 -0.35 4.47
N ARG A 94 6.10 -0.03 5.64
CA ARG A 94 6.82 -0.06 6.92
C ARG A 94 7.24 -1.50 7.26
N LEU A 95 6.34 -2.47 7.17
CA LEU A 95 6.63 -3.87 7.48
C LEU A 95 7.74 -4.44 6.60
N GLU A 96 7.71 -4.14 5.30
CA GLU A 96 8.74 -4.57 4.35
C GLU A 96 10.11 -3.97 4.67
N ARG A 97 10.17 -2.66 4.98
CA ARG A 97 11.43 -2.01 5.42
C ARG A 97 12.00 -2.64 6.68
N LEU A 98 11.16 -2.96 7.67
CA LEU A 98 11.60 -3.59 8.91
C LEU A 98 12.15 -5.00 8.68
N LYS A 99 11.50 -5.79 7.80
CA LYS A 99 12.00 -7.12 7.41
C LYS A 99 13.34 -7.05 6.69
N ASN A 100 13.50 -6.12 5.75
CA ASN A 100 14.75 -5.93 5.03
C ASN A 100 15.88 -5.51 5.99
N LEU A 101 15.60 -4.59 6.91
CA LEU A 101 16.57 -4.21 7.95
C LEU A 101 16.96 -5.42 8.81
N GLU A 102 16.02 -6.24 9.25
CA GLU A 102 16.36 -7.47 10.00
C GLU A 102 17.27 -8.40 9.19
N GLU A 103 16.97 -8.60 7.91
CA GLU A 103 17.76 -9.46 7.03
C GLU A 103 19.17 -8.90 6.78
N ASP A 104 19.30 -7.59 6.58
CA ASP A 104 20.59 -6.91 6.41
C ASP A 104 21.45 -7.06 7.67
N PHE A 105 20.88 -6.80 8.84
CA PHE A 105 21.57 -6.96 10.11
C PHE A 105 21.98 -8.41 10.37
N PHE A 106 21.10 -9.38 10.10
CA PHE A 106 21.43 -10.80 10.22
C PHE A 106 22.56 -11.18 9.28
N SER A 107 22.50 -10.74 8.02
CA SER A 107 23.48 -11.08 6.99
C SER A 107 24.85 -10.49 7.30
N ASN A 108 24.92 -9.23 7.72
CA ASN A 108 26.16 -8.58 8.15
C ASN A 108 26.77 -9.28 9.37
N ALA A 109 25.95 -9.61 10.37
CA ALA A 109 26.43 -10.32 11.57
C ALA A 109 26.93 -11.73 11.23
N PHE A 110 26.23 -12.44 10.34
CA PHE A 110 26.64 -13.76 9.85
C PHE A 110 27.96 -13.69 9.05
N GLU A 111 28.12 -12.70 8.18
CA GLU A 111 29.36 -12.52 7.40
C GLU A 111 30.55 -12.24 8.31
N LEU A 112 30.39 -11.35 9.28
CA LEU A 112 31.43 -11.08 10.27
C LEU A 112 31.79 -12.32 11.08
N TRP A 113 30.80 -13.08 11.55
CA TRP A 113 31.03 -14.31 12.30
C TRP A 113 31.73 -15.38 11.44
N SER A 114 31.22 -15.63 10.23
CA SER A 114 31.71 -16.71 9.37
C SER A 114 33.08 -16.43 8.74
N SER A 115 33.44 -15.16 8.55
CA SER A 115 34.78 -14.75 8.11
C SER A 115 35.85 -15.01 9.18
N GLY A 116 35.47 -15.04 10.46
CA GLY A 116 36.35 -15.41 11.57
C GLY A 116 36.61 -16.91 11.72
N LEU A 117 35.89 -17.77 10.98
CA LEU A 117 36.02 -19.22 11.05
C LEU A 117 36.98 -19.77 9.98
N THR A 118 37.83 -20.69 10.39
CA THR A 118 38.59 -21.55 9.49
C THR A 118 37.69 -22.58 8.79
N GLU A 119 38.17 -23.14 7.68
CA GLU A 119 37.44 -24.20 6.98
C GLU A 119 37.27 -25.47 7.83
N ALA A 120 38.22 -25.76 8.72
CA ALA A 120 38.09 -26.88 9.66
C ALA A 120 36.94 -26.65 10.65
N GLU A 121 36.80 -25.45 11.18
CA GLU A 121 35.71 -25.08 12.10
C GLU A 121 34.36 -25.06 11.40
N LYS A 122 34.28 -24.50 10.18
CA LYS A 122 33.06 -24.57 9.35
C LYS A 122 32.64 -26.01 9.09
N ASN A 123 33.60 -26.88 8.75
CA ASN A 123 33.34 -28.31 8.59
C ASN A 123 32.95 -28.97 9.91
N GLY A 124 33.42 -28.51 11.07
CA GLY A 124 32.94 -29.00 12.37
C GLY A 124 31.44 -28.74 12.60
N ILE A 125 30.94 -27.61 12.09
CA ILE A 125 29.55 -27.17 12.27
C ILE A 125 28.59 -27.82 11.27
N ILE A 126 29.01 -27.97 10.01
CA ILE A 126 28.14 -28.49 8.95
C ILE A 126 27.74 -29.96 9.26
N PRO A 127 26.45 -30.34 9.18
CA PRO A 127 26.05 -31.73 9.40
C PRO A 127 26.64 -32.71 8.40
N ASP A 128 26.97 -33.91 8.85
CA ASP A 128 27.63 -34.94 8.02
C ASP A 128 26.83 -35.36 6.78
N HIS A 129 25.50 -35.36 6.86
CA HIS A 129 24.64 -35.67 5.71
C HIS A 129 24.74 -34.60 4.61
N VAL A 130 25.03 -33.34 4.96
CA VAL A 130 25.29 -32.26 4.00
C VAL A 130 26.70 -32.38 3.43
N LYS A 131 27.70 -32.75 4.25
CA LYS A 131 29.08 -32.96 3.76
C LYS A 131 29.20 -34.11 2.77
N LYS A 132 28.52 -35.21 3.06
CA LYS A 132 28.62 -36.48 2.32
C LYS A 132 27.72 -36.53 1.10
N ALA A 133 26.83 -35.56 0.93
CA ALA A 133 26.01 -35.46 -0.26
C ALA A 133 26.88 -35.11 -1.47
N LEU A 134 26.97 -36.04 -2.43
CA LEU A 134 27.74 -35.95 -3.68
C LEU A 134 27.44 -34.68 -4.50
N PHE A 135 26.28 -34.08 -4.30
CA PHE A 135 25.83 -32.85 -4.98
C PHE A 135 25.51 -31.70 -4.00
N ALA A 136 26.06 -31.74 -2.78
CA ALA A 136 25.88 -30.63 -1.86
C ALA A 136 26.47 -29.35 -2.46
N LYS A 137 25.57 -28.50 -2.96
CA LYS A 137 25.92 -27.17 -3.44
C LYS A 137 26.39 -26.32 -2.27
N ASP A 138 27.27 -25.36 -2.52
CA ASP A 138 27.75 -24.42 -1.49
C ASP A 138 26.60 -23.69 -0.77
N ILE A 139 25.46 -23.54 -1.44
CA ILE A 139 24.21 -23.05 -0.86
C ILE A 139 23.77 -23.88 0.36
N GLN A 140 23.84 -25.21 0.31
CA GLN A 140 23.43 -26.07 1.44
C GLN A 140 24.37 -25.93 2.64
N LYS A 141 25.67 -25.77 2.39
CA LYS A 141 26.67 -25.48 3.43
C LYS A 141 26.41 -24.12 4.08
N ILE A 142 26.13 -23.09 3.27
CA ILE A 142 25.77 -21.74 3.76
C ILE A 142 24.48 -21.79 4.58
N ILE A 143 23.45 -22.53 4.14
CA ILE A 143 22.20 -22.71 4.89
C ILE A 143 22.46 -23.37 6.25
N ALA A 144 23.28 -24.43 6.29
CA ALA A 144 23.65 -25.09 7.55
C ALA A 144 24.37 -24.12 8.50
N LEU A 145 25.35 -23.36 8.00
CA LEU A 145 26.07 -22.35 8.79
C LEU A 145 25.14 -21.23 9.27
N LYS A 146 24.25 -20.70 8.41
CA LYS A 146 23.26 -19.68 8.79
C LYS A 146 22.29 -20.20 9.86
N SER A 147 21.89 -21.47 9.77
CA SER A 147 21.00 -22.10 10.75
C SER A 147 21.69 -22.22 12.11
N TYR A 148 22.93 -22.73 12.13
CA TYR A 148 23.74 -22.79 13.33
C TYR A 148 23.97 -21.41 13.95
N PHE A 149 24.36 -20.42 13.15
CA PHE A 149 24.53 -19.04 13.61
C PHE A 149 23.25 -18.48 14.23
N LYS A 150 22.11 -18.72 13.57
CA LYS A 150 20.80 -18.27 14.04
C LYS A 150 20.44 -18.86 15.40
N GLU A 151 20.71 -20.14 15.61
CA GLU A 151 20.33 -20.86 16.82
C GLU A 151 21.25 -20.58 18.01
N HIS A 152 22.56 -20.49 17.76
CA HIS A 152 23.56 -20.44 18.82
C HIS A 152 24.06 -19.02 19.13
N PHE A 153 23.95 -18.07 18.18
CA PHE A 153 24.51 -16.72 18.35
C PHE A 153 23.47 -15.63 18.17
N TRP A 154 22.67 -15.69 17.10
CA TRP A 154 21.77 -14.59 16.74
C TRP A 154 20.69 -14.34 17.79
N LYS A 155 20.05 -15.41 18.31
CA LYS A 155 18.99 -15.27 19.32
C LYS A 155 19.44 -14.51 20.57
N SER A 156 20.69 -14.71 20.99
CA SER A 156 21.25 -14.11 22.21
C SER A 156 21.90 -12.75 21.97
N ASN A 157 22.45 -12.52 20.78
CA ASN A 157 23.22 -11.32 20.44
C ASN A 157 22.45 -10.33 19.54
N MET A 158 21.15 -10.57 19.31
CA MET A 158 20.32 -9.64 18.55
C MET A 158 20.31 -8.26 19.23
N PRO A 159 20.57 -7.18 18.48
CA PRO A 159 20.43 -5.81 19.00
C PRO A 159 19.05 -5.57 19.62
N ASP A 160 19.00 -4.81 20.71
CA ASP A 160 17.76 -4.56 21.45
C ASP A 160 16.75 -3.77 20.60
N GLU A 161 17.21 -2.94 19.67
CA GLU A 161 16.38 -2.25 18.69
C GLU A 161 15.64 -3.24 17.78
N LEU A 162 16.30 -4.31 17.33
CA LEU A 162 15.67 -5.36 16.52
C LEU A 162 14.70 -6.22 17.33
N LYS A 163 14.98 -6.46 18.62
CA LYS A 163 14.03 -7.13 19.52
C LYS A 163 12.75 -6.32 19.66
N LYS A 164 12.86 -5.01 19.90
CA LYS A 164 11.71 -4.09 19.97
C LYS A 164 10.91 -4.08 18.68
N ILE A 165 11.58 -4.02 17.52
CA ILE A 165 10.92 -4.10 16.21
C ILE A 165 10.10 -5.38 16.06
N LYS A 166 10.65 -6.54 16.49
CA LYS A 166 9.92 -7.82 16.44
C LYS A 166 8.72 -7.87 17.37
N GLU A 167 8.85 -7.32 18.57
CA GLU A 167 7.74 -7.21 19.51
C GLU A 167 6.63 -6.33 18.94
N GLU A 168 6.96 -5.15 18.40
CA GLU A 168 6.01 -4.28 17.70
C GLU A 168 5.30 -5.01 16.57
N MET A 169 6.03 -5.78 15.75
CA MET A 169 5.47 -6.55 14.64
C MET A 169 4.52 -7.67 15.08
N ASN A 170 4.69 -8.25 16.27
CA ASN A 170 3.83 -9.31 16.81
C ASN A 170 2.56 -8.79 17.51
N THR A 171 2.52 -7.49 17.81
CA THR A 171 1.39 -6.83 18.49
C THR A 171 0.41 -6.13 17.54
N LEU A 172 0.68 -6.17 16.23
CA LEU A 172 -0.13 -5.61 15.14
C LEU A 172 -0.98 -6.68 14.46
#